data_AF-A0A0C9SB04-F1
#
_entry.id   AF-A0A0C9SB04-F1
#
_cell.length_a   1.000
_cell.length_b   1.000
_cell.length_c   1.000
_cell.angle_alpha   90.00
_cell.angle_beta   90.00
_cell.angle_gamma   90.00
#
_symmetry.space_group_name_H-M   'P 1'
#
loop_
_entity.id
_entity.type
_entity.pdbx_description
1 polymer ?
#
loop_
_entity_poly.entity_id
_entity_poly.type
_entity_poly.pdbx_seq_one_letter_code
_entity_poly.pdbx_strand_id
1 'polypeptide(L)'
;IFFTDETRVNAGHTRSRVWTDCTIQSAHQAHRSGLSTGLQNPSGKGGRLIVTHCGSEQGFVEGAAEVFRAKKNSGDYHEEMNGEHYENWFSRRLLPLLPPGSVIVMDNAPYHSVKQDKVPRMSSLKKDIQAWLSGKGVAWSSGMVKAELMQLVSNVNTGGEQYRVDCIAK
;
A
#
# COMPACT_ATOMS: atom_id res chain seq x y z
N ILE A 1 4.31 -16.45 -16.04
CA ILE A 1 4.85 -15.41 -15.12
C ILE A 1 3.82 -14.30 -15.07
N PHE A 2 3.55 -13.77 -13.88
CA PHE A 2 2.51 -12.79 -13.61
C PHE A 2 3.14 -11.57 -12.95
N PHE A 3 2.77 -10.37 -13.39
CA PHE A 3 3.30 -9.10 -12.91
C PHE A 3 2.17 -8.34 -12.21
N THR A 4 2.42 -7.88 -10.99
CA THR A 4 1.48 -7.07 -10.22
C THR A 4 2.02 -5.67 -10.04
N ASP A 5 1.15 -4.67 -10.12
CA ASP A 5 1.51 -3.29 -9.80
C ASP A 5 0.28 -2.52 -9.32
N GLU A 6 0.55 -1.41 -8.64
CA GLU A 6 -0.45 -0.42 -8.24
C GLU A 6 -0.26 0.89 -8.98
N THR A 7 -1.36 1.43 -9.49
CA THR A 7 -1.38 2.77 -10.09
C THR A 7 -2.46 3.65 -9.49
N ARG A 8 -2.41 4.93 -9.82
CA ARG A 8 -3.30 5.95 -9.26
C ARG A 8 -3.85 6.84 -10.34
N VAL A 9 -5.13 7.15 -10.23
CA VAL A 9 -5.84 8.07 -11.12
C VAL A 9 -6.38 9.22 -10.30
N ASN A 10 -5.94 10.45 -10.60
CA ASN A 10 -6.43 11.65 -9.93
C ASN A 10 -7.81 12.06 -10.47
N ALA A 11 -8.71 12.58 -9.63
CA ALA A 11 -10.03 13.05 -10.05
C ALA A 11 -10.00 14.20 -11.08
N GLY A 12 -8.87 14.91 -11.21
CA GLY A 12 -8.65 15.94 -12.23
C GLY A 12 -7.78 15.48 -13.40
N HIS A 13 -7.56 14.17 -13.58
CA HIS A 13 -6.72 13.67 -14.67
C HIS A 13 -7.34 14.08 -16.01
N THR A 14 -6.64 14.96 -16.72
CA THR A 14 -7.07 15.57 -17.99
C THR A 14 -5.94 15.50 -19.01
N ARG A 15 -6.23 15.83 -20.28
CA ARG A 15 -5.22 15.89 -21.34
C ARG A 15 -4.24 17.04 -21.05
N SER A 16 -2.99 16.87 -21.48
CA SER A 16 -1.95 17.90 -21.34
C SER A 16 -2.29 19.21 -22.07
N ARG A 17 -3.20 19.14 -23.04
CA ARG A 17 -3.76 20.28 -23.75
C ARG A 17 -5.27 20.21 -23.69
N VAL A 18 -5.88 21.30 -23.23
CA VAL A 18 -7.33 21.50 -23.17
C VAL A 18 -7.63 22.88 -23.72
N TRP A 19 -8.78 23.04 -24.38
CA TRP A 19 -9.28 24.34 -24.78
C TRP A 19 -9.75 25.12 -23.55
N THR A 20 -9.13 26.27 -23.32
CA THR A 20 -9.50 27.19 -22.25
C THR A 20 -10.15 28.41 -22.87
N ASP A 21 -11.34 28.77 -22.39
CA ASP A 21 -12.01 30.00 -22.79
C ASP A 21 -11.30 31.20 -22.12
N CYS A 22 -10.67 32.04 -22.94
CA CYS A 22 -9.96 33.23 -22.47
C CYS A 22 -10.89 34.46 -22.32
N THR A 23 -12.16 34.36 -22.71
CA THR A 23 -13.14 35.47 -22.65
C THR A 23 -13.77 35.63 -21.27
N ILE A 24 -13.76 34.56 -20.47
CA ILE A 24 -14.30 34.52 -19.11
C ILE A 24 -13.19 34.73 -18.09
N GLN A 25 -13.22 35.86 -17.38
CA GLN A 25 -12.14 36.25 -16.47
C GLN A 25 -12.37 35.81 -15.01
N SER A 26 -13.58 35.35 -14.66
CA SER A 26 -13.89 34.89 -13.31
C SER A 26 -15.04 33.88 -13.26
N ALA A 27 -15.09 33.08 -12.18
CA ALA A 27 -16.19 32.16 -11.92
C ALA A 27 -17.55 32.87 -11.78
N HIS A 28 -17.54 34.09 -11.24
CA HIS A 28 -18.76 34.90 -11.10
C HIS A 28 -19.30 35.36 -12.45
N GLN A 29 -18.42 35.77 -13.37
CA GLN A 29 -18.81 36.12 -14.75
C GLN A 29 -19.33 34.90 -15.50
N ALA A 30 -18.68 33.74 -15.36
CA ALA A 30 -19.13 32.48 -15.97
C ALA A 30 -20.57 32.15 -15.54
N HIS A 31 -20.83 32.17 -14.22
CA HIS A 31 -22.13 31.84 -13.66
C HIS A 31 -23.24 32.78 -14.14
N ARG A 32 -22.99 34.10 -14.14
CA ARG A 32 -23.95 35.10 -14.64
C ARG A 32 -24.29 34.96 -16.13
N SER A 33 -23.35 34.44 -16.92
CA SER A 33 -23.52 34.22 -18.35
C SER A 33 -24.00 32.81 -18.69
N GLY A 34 -24.29 31.95 -17.71
CA GLY A 34 -24.67 30.56 -17.94
C GLY A 34 -23.54 29.67 -18.49
N LEU A 35 -22.29 30.10 -18.37
CA LEU A 35 -21.09 29.41 -18.86
C LEU A 35 -20.34 28.74 -17.70
N SER A 36 -19.46 27.78 -18.03
CA SER A 36 -18.52 27.18 -17.07
C SER A 36 -17.12 27.78 -17.23
N THR A 37 -16.28 27.70 -16.20
CA THR A 37 -14.86 28.09 -16.28
C THR A 37 -13.97 27.02 -16.93
N GLY A 38 -14.55 25.99 -17.55
CA GLY A 38 -13.83 24.89 -18.17
C GLY A 38 -13.28 23.86 -17.18
N LEU A 39 -12.51 22.90 -17.70
CA LEU A 39 -11.83 21.88 -16.90
C LEU A 39 -10.75 22.54 -16.04
N GLN A 40 -10.85 22.38 -14.73
CA GLN A 40 -9.82 22.80 -13.78
C GLN A 40 -8.56 21.94 -13.96
N ASN A 41 -7.39 22.57 -13.95
CA ASN A 41 -6.13 21.82 -13.90
C ASN A 41 -6.08 20.97 -12.63
N PRO A 42 -5.61 19.71 -12.70
CA PRO A 42 -5.44 18.89 -11.51
C PRO A 42 -4.45 19.57 -10.57
N SER A 43 -4.94 19.99 -9.40
CA SER A 43 -4.12 20.70 -8.40
C SER A 43 -3.14 19.77 -7.65
N GLY A 44 -3.04 18.50 -8.04
CA GLY A 44 -2.39 17.43 -7.27
C GLY A 44 -3.14 17.05 -5.99
N LYS A 45 -4.10 17.88 -5.56
CA LYS A 45 -4.96 17.69 -4.38
C LYS A 45 -6.38 17.34 -4.83
N GLY A 46 -7.00 16.38 -4.15
CA GLY A 46 -8.35 15.90 -4.46
C GLY A 46 -8.43 14.38 -4.43
N GLY A 47 -9.66 13.87 -4.60
CA GLY A 47 -9.91 12.44 -4.59
C GLY A 47 -9.09 11.70 -5.64
N ARG A 48 -8.67 10.48 -5.31
CA ARG A 48 -7.92 9.60 -6.21
C ARG A 48 -8.59 8.23 -6.26
N LEU A 49 -8.43 7.53 -7.36
CA LEU A 49 -8.64 6.09 -7.44
C LEU A 49 -7.29 5.40 -7.33
N ILE A 50 -7.23 4.37 -6.51
CA ILE A 50 -6.12 3.42 -6.46
C ILE A 50 -6.58 2.20 -7.24
N VAL A 51 -5.72 1.72 -8.12
CA VAL A 51 -5.96 0.56 -8.98
C VAL A 51 -4.84 -0.43 -8.72
N THR A 52 -5.20 -1.66 -8.34
CA THR A 52 -4.28 -2.78 -8.19
C THR A 52 -4.68 -3.85 -9.19
N HIS A 53 -3.73 -4.36 -9.98
CA HIS A 53 -4.02 -5.40 -10.96
C HIS A 53 -2.82 -6.32 -11.17
N CYS A 54 -3.11 -7.52 -11.66
CA CYS A 54 -2.15 -8.48 -12.18
C CYS A 54 -2.30 -8.72 -13.69
N GLY A 55 -1.19 -8.82 -14.42
CA GLY A 55 -1.14 -9.19 -15.83
C GLY A 55 -0.03 -10.16 -16.18
N SER A 56 -0.09 -10.72 -17.37
CA SER A 56 0.87 -11.67 -17.94
C SER A 56 1.06 -11.39 -19.43
N GLU A 57 1.83 -12.22 -20.13
CA GLU A 57 1.92 -12.14 -21.60
C GLU A 57 0.56 -12.38 -22.29
N GLN A 58 -0.38 -13.08 -21.63
CA GLN A 58 -1.74 -13.30 -22.11
C GLN A 58 -2.67 -12.10 -21.82
N GLY A 59 -2.15 -11.03 -21.22
CA GLY A 59 -2.91 -9.86 -20.82
C GLY A 59 -3.30 -9.88 -19.33
N PHE A 60 -4.30 -9.08 -18.98
CA PHE A 60 -4.76 -8.91 -17.62
C PHE A 60 -5.52 -10.13 -17.11
N VAL A 61 -5.29 -10.49 -15.84
CA VAL A 61 -6.02 -11.59 -15.18
C VAL A 61 -7.44 -11.15 -14.87
N GLU A 62 -8.41 -11.68 -15.60
CA GLU A 62 -9.82 -11.33 -15.44
C GLU A 62 -10.30 -11.58 -14.00
N GLY A 63 -10.92 -10.58 -13.37
CA GLY A 63 -11.39 -10.65 -11.98
C GLY A 63 -10.37 -10.24 -10.92
N ALA A 64 -9.09 -10.09 -11.28
CA ALA A 64 -8.04 -9.67 -10.35
C ALA A 64 -8.01 -8.15 -10.11
N ALA A 65 -8.69 -7.34 -10.93
CA ALA A 65 -8.71 -5.89 -10.75
C ALA A 65 -9.36 -5.49 -9.42
N GLU A 66 -8.70 -4.62 -8.67
CA GLU A 66 -9.30 -3.89 -7.56
C GLU A 66 -9.14 -2.39 -7.76
N VAL A 67 -10.26 -1.68 -7.67
CA VAL A 67 -10.32 -0.23 -7.83
C VAL A 67 -11.11 0.36 -6.68
N PHE A 68 -10.49 1.25 -5.92
CA PHE A 68 -11.15 1.92 -4.81
C PHE A 68 -10.76 3.39 -4.71
N ARG A 69 -11.64 4.17 -4.09
CA ARG A 69 -11.40 5.60 -3.87
C ARG A 69 -10.57 5.80 -2.61
N ALA A 70 -9.55 6.64 -2.73
CA ALA A 70 -8.77 7.13 -1.60
C ALA A 70 -9.67 7.84 -0.58
N LYS A 71 -9.56 7.49 0.70
CA LYS A 71 -10.38 8.01 1.80
C LYS A 71 -9.91 9.40 2.26
N LYS A 72 -8.61 9.65 2.25
CA LYS A 72 -8.01 10.92 2.67
C LYS A 72 -7.66 11.76 1.45
N ASN A 73 -8.08 13.03 1.49
CA ASN A 73 -7.58 14.07 0.58
C ASN A 73 -6.15 14.54 0.96
N SER A 74 -5.44 13.84 1.85
CA SER A 74 -4.09 14.21 2.28
C SER A 74 -3.06 13.83 1.22
N GLY A 75 -2.05 14.69 1.08
CA GLY A 75 -0.94 14.46 0.15
C GLY A 75 -0.08 13.25 0.53
N ASP A 76 -0.13 12.78 1.77
CA ASP A 76 0.54 11.56 2.22
C ASP A 76 -0.42 10.36 2.13
N TYR A 77 -0.03 9.41 1.30
CA TYR A 77 -0.86 8.41 0.63
C TYR A 77 -0.46 6.98 0.99
N HIS A 78 0.67 6.80 1.68
CA HIS A 78 1.22 5.49 2.05
C HIS A 78 0.36 4.75 3.07
N GLU A 79 -0.66 5.41 3.64
CA GLU A 79 -1.54 4.79 4.62
C GLU A 79 -2.66 3.95 4.01
N GLU A 80 -3.04 4.20 2.74
CA GLU A 80 -4.22 3.58 2.14
C GLU A 80 -3.92 2.27 1.41
N MET A 81 -2.85 2.25 0.61
CA MET A 81 -2.30 1.00 0.09
C MET A 81 -1.25 0.51 1.10
N ASN A 82 -1.69 -0.35 2.01
CA ASN A 82 -0.86 -0.93 3.06
C ASN A 82 -0.81 -2.45 2.93
N GLY A 83 0.07 -3.08 3.73
CA GLY A 83 0.32 -4.52 3.63
C GLY A 83 -0.93 -5.37 3.84
N GLU A 84 -1.79 -5.03 4.80
CA GLU A 84 -3.03 -5.77 5.04
C GLU A 84 -3.99 -5.67 3.85
N HIS A 85 -4.09 -4.50 3.23
CA HIS A 85 -4.92 -4.32 2.04
C HIS A 85 -4.37 -5.15 0.87
N TYR A 86 -3.07 -5.05 0.60
CA TYR A 86 -2.42 -5.81 -0.46
C TYR A 86 -2.56 -7.33 -0.25
N GLU A 87 -2.30 -7.83 0.95
CA GLU A 87 -2.42 -9.25 1.28
C GLU A 87 -3.86 -9.77 1.13
N ASN A 88 -4.86 -8.96 1.48
CA ASN A 88 -6.27 -9.33 1.28
C ASN A 88 -6.61 -9.44 -0.20
N TRP A 89 -6.18 -8.47 -1.02
CA TRP A 89 -6.32 -8.53 -2.47
C TRP A 89 -5.59 -9.76 -3.04
N PHE A 90 -4.33 -9.94 -2.66
CA PHE A 90 -3.46 -11.00 -3.12
C PHE A 90 -4.05 -12.38 -2.83
N SER A 91 -4.45 -12.63 -1.58
CA SER A 91 -5.02 -13.91 -1.15
C SER A 91 -6.42 -14.18 -1.71
N ARG A 92 -7.32 -13.19 -1.71
CA ARG A 92 -8.74 -13.42 -2.01
C ARG A 92 -9.10 -13.21 -3.46
N ARG A 93 -8.36 -12.38 -4.18
CA ARG A 93 -8.63 -12.08 -5.60
C ARG A 93 -7.61 -12.71 -6.50
N LEU A 94 -6.32 -12.48 -6.26
CA LEU A 94 -5.30 -12.90 -7.21
C LEU A 94 -5.03 -14.40 -7.19
N LEU A 95 -4.59 -14.96 -6.05
CA LEU A 95 -4.13 -16.35 -5.97
C LEU A 95 -5.16 -17.38 -6.47
N PRO A 96 -6.47 -17.26 -6.20
CA PRO A 96 -7.46 -18.22 -6.71
C PRO A 96 -7.59 -18.23 -8.24
N LEU A 97 -7.14 -17.18 -8.92
CA LEU A 97 -7.21 -17.03 -10.38
C LEU A 97 -5.93 -17.49 -11.08
N LEU A 98 -4.87 -17.77 -10.34
CA LEU A 98 -3.59 -18.17 -10.91
C LEU A 98 -3.45 -19.70 -10.96
N PRO A 99 -2.92 -20.25 -12.07
CA PRO A 99 -2.57 -21.67 -12.13
C PRO A 99 -1.51 -22.04 -11.07
N PRO A 100 -1.51 -23.29 -10.56
CA PRO A 100 -0.44 -23.77 -9.69
C PRO A 100 0.95 -23.65 -10.34
N GLY A 101 1.98 -23.36 -9.53
CA GLY A 101 3.35 -23.19 -10.03
C GLY A 101 3.59 -21.85 -10.75
N SER A 102 2.65 -20.90 -10.65
CA SER A 102 2.82 -19.54 -11.16
C SER A 102 3.94 -18.80 -10.45
N VAL A 103 4.73 -18.03 -11.21
CA VAL A 103 5.69 -17.06 -10.68
C VAL A 103 5.06 -15.68 -10.70
N ILE A 104 4.99 -15.03 -9.54
CA ILE A 104 4.48 -13.67 -9.38
C ILE A 104 5.67 -12.73 -9.18
N VAL A 105 5.69 -11.64 -9.94
CA VAL A 105 6.71 -10.58 -9.89
C VAL A 105 6.03 -9.31 -9.41
N MET A 106 6.59 -8.72 -8.38
CA MET A 106 6.16 -7.47 -7.76
C MET A 106 7.39 -6.57 -7.57
N ASP A 107 7.17 -5.27 -7.42
CA ASP A 107 8.26 -4.36 -7.06
C ASP A 107 8.67 -4.53 -5.58
N ASN A 108 9.63 -3.73 -5.11
CA ASN A 108 10.08 -3.77 -3.71
C ASN A 108 9.45 -2.66 -2.87
N ALA A 109 8.13 -2.44 -2.99
CA ALA A 109 7.44 -1.53 -2.10
C ALA A 109 7.41 -2.08 -0.66
N PRO A 110 7.56 -1.22 0.38
CA PRO A 110 7.62 -1.67 1.78
C PRO A 110 6.41 -2.51 2.25
N TYR A 111 5.24 -2.32 1.63
CA TYR A 111 4.03 -3.07 1.96
C TYR A 111 3.94 -4.46 1.31
N HIS A 112 4.81 -4.79 0.35
CA HIS A 112 4.97 -6.17 -0.13
C HIS A 112 5.87 -6.98 0.82
N SER A 113 6.89 -6.33 1.40
CA SER A 113 7.91 -6.96 2.25
C SER A 113 7.54 -6.96 3.74
N VAL A 114 6.25 -7.15 4.07
CA VAL A 114 5.80 -7.22 5.47
C VAL A 114 6.27 -8.51 6.11
N LYS A 115 7.05 -8.40 7.19
CA LYS A 115 7.58 -9.56 7.91
C LYS A 115 6.47 -10.27 8.69
N GLN A 116 6.44 -11.60 8.60
CA GLN A 116 5.58 -12.47 9.38
C GLN A 116 5.89 -12.35 10.88
N ASP A 117 7.18 -12.30 11.22
CA ASP A 117 7.65 -12.06 12.56
C ASP A 117 8.50 -10.78 12.59
N LYS A 118 7.92 -9.72 13.16
CA LYS A 118 8.57 -8.42 13.24
C LYS A 118 9.46 -8.36 14.47
N VAL A 119 10.73 -8.68 14.28
CA VAL A 119 11.76 -8.54 15.32
C VAL A 119 11.79 -7.09 15.82
N PRO A 120 11.66 -6.85 17.14
CA PRO A 120 11.71 -5.52 17.72
C PRO A 120 13.04 -4.81 17.43
N ARG A 121 12.99 -3.47 17.39
CA ARG A 121 14.19 -2.62 17.28
C ARG A 121 14.29 -1.74 18.52
N MET A 122 15.42 -1.06 18.71
CA MET A 122 15.58 -0.07 19.81
C MET A 122 14.49 1.02 19.80
N SER A 123 13.91 1.33 18.64
CA SER A 123 12.79 2.25 18.50
C SER A 123 11.43 1.67 18.93
N SER A 124 11.25 0.36 18.98
CA SER A 124 10.01 -0.31 19.44
C SER A 124 9.70 0.05 20.90
N LEU A 125 8.44 0.04 21.33
CA LEU A 125 8.13 0.31 22.74
C LEU A 125 8.65 -0.81 23.63
N LYS A 126 9.02 -0.49 24.88
CA LYS A 126 9.53 -1.49 25.84
C LYS A 126 8.54 -2.67 26.00
N LYS A 127 7.25 -2.35 26.09
CA LYS A 127 6.16 -3.34 26.18
C LYS A 127 6.09 -4.27 24.97
N ASP A 128 6.40 -3.78 23.77
CA ASP A 128 6.34 -4.59 22.54
C ASP A 128 7.53 -5.54 22.47
N ILE A 129 8.71 -5.10 22.92
CA ILE A 129 9.90 -5.96 23.06
C ILE A 129 9.62 -7.08 24.07
N GLN A 130 9.02 -6.74 25.22
CA GLN A 130 8.62 -7.70 26.25
C GLN A 130 7.61 -8.71 25.73
N ALA A 131 6.55 -8.24 25.06
CA ALA A 131 5.53 -9.11 24.47
C ALA A 131 6.13 -10.06 23.41
N TRP A 132 7.05 -9.56 22.58
CA TRP A 132 7.76 -10.37 21.60
C TRP A 132 8.62 -11.47 22.25
N LEU A 133 9.41 -11.12 23.28
CA LEU A 133 10.22 -12.09 24.03
C LEU A 133 9.35 -13.16 24.70
N SER A 134 8.24 -12.76 25.33
CA SER A 134 7.26 -13.70 25.90
C SER A 134 6.67 -14.61 24.83
N GLY A 135 6.33 -14.07 23.65
CA GLY A 135 5.82 -14.85 22.52
C GLY A 135 6.83 -15.86 21.97
N LYS A 136 8.13 -15.60 22.16
CA LYS A 136 9.23 -16.54 21.85
C LYS A 136 9.58 -17.48 23.00
N GLY A 137 8.89 -17.41 24.14
CA GLY A 137 9.17 -18.21 25.32
C GLY A 137 10.48 -17.83 26.03
N VAL A 138 10.99 -16.62 25.80
CA VAL A 138 12.23 -16.13 26.42
C VAL A 138 11.91 -15.44 27.73
N ALA A 139 12.54 -15.87 28.81
CA ALA A 139 12.37 -15.25 30.12
C ALA A 139 13.01 -13.86 30.17
N TRP A 140 12.31 -12.89 30.77
CA TRP A 140 12.78 -11.53 31.01
C TRP A 140 12.24 -11.01 32.34
N SER A 141 12.90 -10.00 32.92
CA SER A 141 12.49 -9.35 34.17
C SER A 141 11.93 -7.95 33.92
N SER A 142 10.90 -7.54 34.66
CA SER A 142 10.26 -6.22 34.53
C SER A 142 11.21 -5.05 34.81
N GLY A 143 12.23 -5.28 35.64
CA GLY A 143 13.28 -4.32 35.95
C GLY A 143 14.25 -4.06 34.81
N MET A 144 14.32 -4.96 33.81
CA MET A 144 15.30 -4.83 32.72
C MET A 144 15.09 -3.56 31.90
N VAL A 145 16.16 -2.86 31.56
CA VAL A 145 16.11 -1.71 30.65
C VAL A 145 15.99 -2.17 29.20
N LYS A 146 15.63 -1.25 28.30
CA LYS A 146 15.49 -1.56 26.86
C LYS A 146 16.74 -2.21 26.26
N ALA A 147 17.93 -1.76 26.68
CA ALA A 147 19.20 -2.30 26.18
C ALA A 147 19.38 -3.78 26.55
N GLU A 148 19.08 -4.15 27.81
CA GLU A 148 19.15 -5.54 28.28
C GLU A 148 18.12 -6.43 27.58
N LEU A 149 16.88 -5.94 27.39
CA LEU A 149 15.86 -6.67 26.63
C LEU A 149 16.30 -6.91 25.18
N MET A 150 16.96 -5.93 24.55
CA MET A 150 17.47 -6.08 23.19
C MET A 150 18.66 -7.05 23.09
N GLN A 151 19.46 -7.22 24.14
CA GLN A 151 20.46 -8.29 24.20
C GLN A 151 19.81 -9.68 24.20
N LEU A 152 18.66 -9.83 24.89
CA LEU A 152 17.89 -11.06 24.81
C LEU A 152 17.34 -11.27 23.41
N VAL A 153 16.77 -10.23 22.78
CA VAL A 153 16.27 -10.29 21.39
C VAL A 153 17.36 -10.75 20.42
N SER A 154 18.60 -10.24 20.53
CA SER A 154 19.70 -10.64 19.63
C SER A 154 20.13 -12.10 19.78
N ASN A 155 19.86 -12.72 20.94
CA ASN A 155 20.19 -14.13 21.19
C ASN A 155 19.09 -15.09 20.68
N VAL A 156 17.93 -14.57 20.27
CA VAL A 156 16.85 -15.41 19.72
C VAL A 156 17.16 -15.73 18.26
N ASN A 157 17.27 -17.03 17.95
CA ASN A 157 17.32 -17.47 16.56
C ASN A 157 15.93 -17.35 15.93
N THR A 158 15.76 -16.40 15.01
CA THR A 158 14.49 -16.14 14.34
C THR A 158 14.27 -17.00 13.09
N GLY A 159 15.23 -17.83 12.70
CA GLY A 159 15.11 -18.71 11.53
C GLY A 159 15.13 -17.98 10.18
N GLY A 160 15.57 -16.72 10.16
CA GLY A 160 15.62 -15.88 8.96
C GLY A 160 14.41 -14.95 8.80
N GLU A 161 14.40 -14.20 7.70
CA GLU A 161 13.26 -13.33 7.36
C GLU A 161 12.19 -14.14 6.63
N GLN A 162 10.96 -14.11 7.13
CA GLN A 162 9.79 -14.64 6.45
C GLN A 162 8.83 -13.50 6.17
N TYR A 163 8.36 -13.39 4.93
CA TYR A 163 7.38 -12.40 4.54
C TYR A 163 5.96 -12.99 4.51
N ARG A 164 4.98 -12.17 4.85
CA ARG A 164 3.57 -12.58 4.93
C ARG A 164 3.04 -13.01 3.56
N VAL A 165 3.41 -12.29 2.50
CA VAL A 165 3.05 -12.63 1.12
C VAL A 165 3.55 -14.02 0.71
N ASP A 166 4.77 -14.40 1.10
CA ASP A 166 5.31 -15.73 0.83
C ASP A 166 4.58 -16.82 1.59
N CYS A 167 4.11 -16.51 2.80
CA CYS A 167 3.33 -17.45 3.60
C CYS A 167 1.91 -17.64 3.04
N ILE A 168 1.36 -16.62 2.38
CA ILE A 168 0.06 -16.64 1.72
C ILE A 168 0.13 -17.39 0.37
N ALA A 169 1.22 -17.25 -0.38
CA ALA A 169 1.42 -17.85 -1.71
C ALA A 169 1.77 -19.36 -1.71
N LYS A 170 1.68 -20.03 -0.56
CA LYS A 170 2.07 -21.45 -0.40
C LYS A 170 1.09 -22.42 -1.04
#